data_AF-A0A094WF31-F1
#
_entry.id   AF-A0A094WF31-F1
#
_cell.length_a   1.000
_cell.length_b   1.000
_cell.length_c   1.000
_cell.angle_alpha   90.00
_cell.angle_beta   90.00
_cell.angle_gamma   90.00
#
_symmetry.space_group_name_H-M   'P 1'
#
loop_
_entity.id
_entity.type
_entity.pdbx_description
1 polymer ?
#
loop_
_entity_poly.entity_id
_entity_poly.type
_entity_poly.pdbx_seq_one_letter_code
_entity_poly.pdbx_strand_id
1 'polypeptide(L)' 'MTTLTKKELKKMEEYYYWSGYKDWHPFPKELKAEIMSVYGEEPFPHTWTEQDIWEGSRKMIINYFDNKSN' A
#
# COMPACT_ATOMS: atom_id res chain seq x y z
N MET A 1 16.08 -5.86 7.36
CA MET A 1 14.96 -6.29 6.50
C MET A 1 13.96 -5.15 6.46
N THR A 2 13.38 -4.89 5.30
CA THR A 2 12.46 -3.76 5.13
C THR A 2 11.04 -4.23 5.39
N THR A 3 10.31 -3.50 6.23
CA THR A 3 8.86 -3.65 6.45
C THR A 3 8.17 -2.34 6.10
N LEU A 4 6.90 -2.42 5.72
CA LEU A 4 6.08 -1.25 5.50
C LEU A 4 5.65 -0.64 6.85
N THR A 5 6.10 0.57 7.09
CA THR A 5 5.70 1.36 8.25
C THR A 5 4.46 2.20 7.94
N LYS A 6 3.76 2.64 9.00
CA LYS A 6 2.66 3.62 8.87
C LYS A 6 3.10 4.91 8.16
N LYS A 7 4.37 5.30 8.29
CA LYS A 7 4.94 6.48 7.64
C LYS A 7 5.06 6.27 6.13
N GLU A 8 5.48 5.09 5.68
CA GLU A 8 5.58 4.75 4.26
C GLU A 8 4.20 4.57 3.63
N LEU A 9 3.26 3.95 4.34
CA LEU A 9 1.87 3.88 3.89
C LEU A 9 1.27 5.28 3.70
N LYS A 10 1.57 6.24 4.60
CA LYS A 10 1.16 7.63 4.43
C LYS A 10 1.81 8.28 3.20
N LYS A 11 3.09 8.03 2.95
CA LYS A 11 3.78 8.52 1.74
C LYS A 11 3.14 7.95 0.47
N MET A 12 2.75 6.67 0.46
CA MET A 12 2.03 6.06 -0.66
C MET A 12 0.70 6.79 -0.89
N GLU A 13 -0.08 7.01 0.17
CA GLU A 13 -1.35 7.73 0.07
C GLU A 13 -1.19 9.15 -0.48
N GLU A 14 -0.18 9.89 0.00
CA GLU A 14 0.17 11.21 -0.52
C GLU A 14 0.63 11.14 -1.99
N TYR A 15 1.42 10.12 -2.36
CA TYR A 15 1.87 9.92 -3.74
C TYR A 15 0.70 9.78 -4.72
N TYR A 16 -0.31 8.96 -4.40
CA TYR A 16 -1.47 8.78 -5.28
C TYR A 16 -2.32 10.04 -5.37
N TYR A 17 -2.48 10.76 -4.25
CA TYR A 17 -3.15 12.05 -4.25
C TYR A 17 -2.47 13.06 -5.20
N TRP A 18 -1.14 13.22 -5.09
CA TRP A 18 -0.37 14.11 -5.96
C TRP A 18 -0.26 13.63 -7.41
N SER A 19 -0.41 12.33 -7.65
CA SER A 19 -0.41 11.73 -8.99
C SER A 19 -1.76 11.84 -9.71
N GLY A 20 -2.78 12.44 -9.08
CA GLY A 20 -4.08 12.73 -9.69
C GLY A 20 -5.23 11.85 -9.22
N TYR A 21 -4.98 10.81 -8.43
CA TYR A 21 -6.01 9.92 -7.86
C TYR A 21 -6.59 10.54 -6.57
N LYS A 22 -7.14 11.75 -6.68
CA LYS A 22 -7.62 12.51 -5.53
C LYS A 22 -8.76 11.80 -4.78
N ASP A 23 -9.63 11.11 -5.50
CA ASP A 23 -10.78 10.39 -4.93
C ASP A 23 -10.37 9.13 -4.16
N TRP A 24 -9.12 8.68 -4.32
CA TRP A 24 -8.56 7.58 -3.53
C TRP A 24 -8.10 8.06 -2.14
N HIS A 25 -8.01 9.37 -1.92
CA HIS A 25 -7.58 9.97 -0.66
C HIS A 25 -8.77 10.34 0.24
N PRO A 26 -8.71 10.02 1.54
CA PRO A 26 -7.73 9.15 2.18
C PRO A 26 -7.99 7.68 1.82
N PHE A 27 -6.94 6.84 1.84
CA PHE A 27 -7.15 5.40 1.63
C PHE A 27 -8.13 4.85 2.69
N PRO A 28 -9.10 4.01 2.30
CA PRO A 28 -10.01 3.38 3.24
C PRO A 28 -9.29 2.57 4.32
N LYS A 29 -9.86 2.52 5.53
CA LYS A 29 -9.26 1.82 6.67
C LYS A 29 -9.01 0.34 6.38
N GLU A 30 -9.92 -0.29 5.64
CA GLU A 30 -9.86 -1.70 5.23
C GLU A 30 -8.62 -1.96 4.36
N LEU A 31 -8.43 -1.16 3.31
CA LEU A 31 -7.26 -1.23 2.43
C LEU A 31 -5.95 -1.02 3.21
N LYS A 32 -5.91 -0.04 4.12
CA LYS A 32 -4.75 0.20 4.98
C LYS A 32 -4.41 -1.01 5.85
N ALA A 33 -5.42 -1.65 6.44
CA ALA A 33 -5.24 -2.82 7.28
C ALA A 33 -4.74 -4.01 6.46
N GLU A 34 -5.29 -4.23 5.27
CA GLU A 34 -4.87 -5.30 4.37
C GLU A 34 -3.40 -5.16 3.97
N ILE A 35 -2.99 -3.98 3.49
CA ILE A 35 -1.60 -3.72 3.10
C ILE A 35 -0.65 -3.91 4.30
N MET A 36 -1.02 -3.43 5.48
CA MET A 36 -0.22 -3.59 6.70
C MET A 36 -0.14 -5.04 7.18
N SER A 37 -1.16 -5.87 6.94
CA SER A 37 -1.12 -7.29 7.29
C SER A 37 -0.14 -8.08 6.43
N VAL A 38 0.06 -7.66 5.17
CA VAL A 38 0.96 -8.34 4.23
C VAL A 38 2.40 -7.84 4.37
N TYR A 39 2.60 -6.52 4.46
CA TYR A 39 3.94 -5.91 4.41
C TYR A 39 4.40 -5.27 5.72
N GLY A 40 3.52 -5.13 6.71
CA GLY A 40 3.82 -4.46 7.98
C GLY A 40 4.38 -5.37 9.07
N GLU A 41 4.30 -6.69 8.90
CA GLU A 41 4.90 -7.67 9.79
C GLU A 41 6.36 -7.93 9.43
N GLU A 42 7.20 -8.24 10.42
CA GLU A 42 8.62 -8.56 10.19
C GLU A 42 8.73 -9.79 9.30
N PRO A 43 9.30 -9.68 8.09
CA PRO A 43 9.44 -10.83 7.22
C PRO A 43 10.46 -11.78 7.84
N PHE A 44 10.27 -13.08 7.62
CA PHE A 44 11.36 -14.03 7.79
C PHE A 44 12.59 -13.58 6.96
N PRO A 45 13.82 -13.95 7.37
CA PRO A 45 15.04 -13.59 6.64
C PRO A 45 14.90 -13.77 5.12
N HIS A 46 15.13 -12.70 4.36
CA HIS A 46 15.15 -12.64 2.88
C HIS A 46 13.81 -12.54 2.12
N THR A 47 12.68 -12.22 2.76
CA THR A 47 11.39 -12.37 2.05
C THR A 47 11.03 -11.22 1.09
N TRP A 48 11.39 -9.95 1.36
CA TRP A 48 10.97 -8.80 0.53
C TRP A 48 12.02 -7.68 0.48
N THR A 49 12.19 -7.08 -0.69
CA THR A 49 12.91 -5.81 -0.88
C THR A 49 11.96 -4.61 -0.74
N GLU A 50 12.51 -3.39 -0.62
CA GLU A 50 11.71 -2.15 -0.71
C GLU A 50 10.89 -2.08 -1.99
N GLN A 51 11.44 -2.54 -3.11
CA GLN A 51 10.77 -2.56 -4.40
C GLN A 51 9.58 -3.51 -4.40
N ASP A 52 9.72 -4.70 -3.80
CA ASP A 52 8.63 -5.68 -3.74
C ASP A 52 7.45 -5.15 -2.90
N ILE A 53 7.74 -4.49 -1.77
CA ILE A 53 6.72 -3.84 -0.94
C ILE A 53 5.99 -2.76 -1.73
N TRP A 54 6.72 -1.95 -2.50
CA TRP A 54 6.13 -0.87 -3.29
C TRP A 54 5.24 -1.38 -4.42
N GLU A 55 5.75 -2.29 -5.24
CA GLU A 55 5.00 -2.88 -6.37
C GLU A 55 3.82 -3.72 -5.89
N GLY A 56 4.01 -4.48 -4.81
CA GLY A 56 2.97 -5.29 -4.18
C GLY A 56 1.84 -4.44 -3.63
N SER A 57 2.17 -3.40 -2.85
CA SER A 57 1.17 -2.45 -2.33
C SER A 57 0.43 -1.72 -3.46
N ARG A 58 1.14 -1.32 -4.52
CA ARG A 58 0.55 -0.68 -5.70
C ARG A 58 -0.51 -1.55 -6.37
N LYS A 59 -0.24 -2.84 -6.57
CA LYS A 59 -1.21 -3.78 -7.15
C LYS A 59 -2.45 -3.91 -6.28
N MET A 60 -2.29 -4.02 -4.95
CA MET A 60 -3.42 -4.10 -4.01
C MET A 60 -4.28 -2.82 -4.06
N ILE A 61 -3.65 -1.65 -4.08
CA ILE A 61 -4.36 -0.35 -4.16
C ILE A 61 -5.17 -0.27 -5.45
N ILE A 62 -4.55 -0.53 -6.61
CA ILE A 62 -5.23 -0.47 -7.91
C ILE A 62 -6.40 -1.46 -7.95
N ASN A 63 -6.17 -2.72 -7.57
CA ASN A 63 -7.22 -3.74 -7.56
C ASN A 63 -8.40 -3.35 -6.66
N TYR A 64 -8.14 -2.76 -5.49
CA TYR A 64 -9.19 -2.34 -4.57
C TYR A 64 -10.11 -1.26 -5.18
N PHE A 65 -9.54 -0.28 -5.88
CA PHE A 65 -10.31 0.82 -6.49
C PHE A 65 -10.94 0.44 -7.84
N ASP A 66 -10.30 -0.44 -8.61
CA ASP A 66 -10.87 -0.97 -9.87
C ASP A 66 -12.08 -1.87 -9.58
N ASN A 67 -11.98 -2.76 -8.58
CA ASN A 67 -13.09 -3.65 -8.20
C ASN A 67 -14.27 -2.92 -7.55
N LYS A 68 -14.08 -1.70 -7.03
CA LYS A 68 -15.17 -0.85 -6.51
C LYS A 68 -15.82 0.03 -7.58
N SER A 69 -15.27 0.06 -8.79
CA SER A 69 -15.82 0.81 -9.93
C SER A 69 -16.75 -0.04 -10.82
N ASN A 70 -16.93 -1.33 -10.49
CA ASN A 70 -17.92 -2.25 -11.05
C ASN A 70 -19.00 -2.57 -10.02
#